data_AF-A0A0F8C7I2-F1
#
_entry.id   AF-A0A0F8C7I2-F1
#
_cell.length_a   1.000
_cell.length_b   1.000
_cell.length_c   1.000
_cell.angle_alpha   90.00
_cell.angle_beta   90.00
_cell.angle_gamma   90.00
#
_symmetry.space_group_name_H-M   'P 1'
#
loop_
_entity.id
_entity.type
_entity.pdbx_description
1 polymer ?
#
loop_
_entity_poly.entity_id
_entity_poly.type
_entity_poly.pdbx_seq_one_letter_code
_entity_poly.pdbx_strand_id
1 'polypeptide(L)'
;MEWNPPGKNCGACGSQTCSDFVGRLEAGLAELELCPFYSKNNILSPDNILSPGNILSRENLAIQARNITYSGVDVVGREYDFVLFPFPGEPSARKFIVPFRADLVEKWDVKKGDLVTGRPAGPGCPVYHALRVLSANPVTGVIAVSYTHLTLPTKRIV
;
A
#
# COMPACT_ATOMS: atom_id res chain seq x y z
N MET A 1 -6.07 9.56 -27.88
CA MET A 1 -5.32 10.00 -26.68
C MET A 1 -3.88 9.53 -26.84
N GLU A 2 -2.86 10.37 -26.58
CA GLU A 2 -1.44 10.09 -26.84
C GLU A 2 -0.70 9.57 -25.59
N TRP A 3 -1.36 8.74 -24.78
CA TRP A 3 -0.73 8.07 -23.64
C TRP A 3 -0.80 6.56 -23.84
N ASN A 4 0.36 5.91 -23.80
CA ASN A 4 0.44 4.46 -23.85
C ASN A 4 0.46 3.90 -22.42
N PRO A 5 -0.47 3.01 -22.05
CA PRO A 5 -0.51 2.45 -20.70
C PRO A 5 0.70 1.54 -20.45
N PRO A 6 1.09 1.31 -19.18
CA PRO A 6 2.31 0.60 -18.81
C PRO A 6 2.31 -0.91 -19.11
N GLY A 7 1.19 -1.48 -19.58
CA GLY A 7 1.05 -2.91 -19.90
C GLY A 7 1.10 -3.86 -18.69
N LYS A 8 1.03 -3.36 -17.46
CA LYS A 8 1.23 -4.15 -16.23
C LYS A 8 0.01 -4.92 -15.75
N ASN A 9 -1.20 -4.59 -16.23
CA ASN A 9 -2.47 -5.21 -15.83
C ASN A 9 -2.64 -5.37 -14.29
N CYS A 10 -2.19 -4.36 -13.53
CA CYS A 10 -2.08 -4.45 -12.08
C CYS A 10 -3.38 -4.25 -11.30
N GLY A 11 -4.47 -3.83 -11.95
CA GLY A 11 -5.75 -3.57 -11.28
C GLY A 11 -5.86 -2.27 -10.48
N ALA A 12 -4.76 -1.56 -10.22
CA ALA A 12 -4.73 -0.43 -9.30
C ALA A 12 -5.59 0.78 -9.72
N CYS A 13 -5.84 0.95 -11.02
CA CYS A 13 -6.73 1.98 -11.56
C CYS A 13 -8.22 1.54 -11.62
N GLY A 14 -8.55 0.39 -11.05
CA GLY A 14 -9.89 -0.18 -11.03
C GLY A 14 -10.32 -0.88 -12.32
N SER A 15 -9.39 -1.18 -13.24
CA SER A 15 -9.65 -1.94 -14.47
C SER A 15 -8.80 -3.21 -14.51
N GLN A 16 -9.34 -4.31 -15.04
CA GLN A 16 -8.68 -5.62 -15.01
C GLN A 16 -7.43 -5.66 -15.89
N THR A 17 -7.46 -4.99 -17.05
CA THR A 17 -6.30 -4.82 -17.91
C THR A 17 -6.02 -3.35 -18.23
N CYS A 18 -4.79 -3.08 -18.69
CA CYS A 18 -4.41 -1.78 -19.24
C CYS A 18 -5.28 -1.40 -20.45
N SER A 19 -5.69 -2.38 -21.26
CA SER A 19 -6.58 -2.17 -22.40
C SER A 19 -7.98 -1.77 -21.95
N ASP A 20 -8.54 -2.42 -20.92
CA ASP A 20 -9.85 -2.05 -20.36
C ASP A 20 -9.82 -0.63 -19.77
N PHE A 21 -8.72 -0.27 -19.12
CA PHE A 21 -8.54 1.08 -18.59
C PHE A 21 -8.54 2.12 -19.72
N VAL A 22 -7.85 1.85 -20.83
CA VAL A 22 -7.88 2.73 -22.01
C VAL A 22 -9.30 2.85 -22.56
N GLY A 23 -10.04 1.75 -22.69
CA GLY A 23 -11.44 1.80 -23.12
C GLY A 23 -12.32 2.68 -22.21
N ARG A 24 -12.06 2.67 -20.89
CA ARG A 24 -12.76 3.55 -19.93
C ARG A 24 -12.33 5.01 -20.04
N LEU A 25 -11.06 5.29 -20.32
CA LEU A 25 -10.58 6.66 -20.59
C LEU A 25 -11.27 7.23 -21.83
N GLU A 26 -11.37 6.44 -22.90
CA GLU A 26 -12.03 6.83 -24.15
C GLU A 26 -13.54 7.05 -23.96
N ALA A 27 -14.18 6.27 -23.09
CA ALA A 27 -15.58 6.45 -22.72
C ALA A 27 -15.83 7.62 -21.73
N GLY A 28 -14.79 8.32 -21.26
CA GLY A 28 -14.91 9.38 -20.26
C GLY A 28 -15.28 8.89 -18.85
N LEU A 29 -15.14 7.58 -18.59
CA LEU A 29 -15.47 6.92 -17.33
C LEU A 29 -14.26 6.82 -16.37
N ALA A 30 -13.13 7.37 -16.76
CA ALA A 30 -11.87 7.35 -16.01
C ALA A 30 -11.00 8.56 -16.42
N GLU A 31 -10.07 8.93 -15.54
CA GLU A 31 -9.02 9.92 -15.82
C GLU A 31 -7.65 9.25 -15.77
N LEU A 32 -6.68 9.79 -16.52
CA LEU A 32 -5.31 9.25 -16.61
C LEU A 32 -4.61 9.13 -15.25
N GLU A 33 -4.90 10.07 -14.34
CA GLU A 33 -4.35 10.12 -12.98
C GLU A 33 -4.74 8.90 -12.12
N LEU A 34 -5.75 8.12 -12.52
CA LEU A 34 -6.11 6.88 -11.84
C LEU A 34 -5.07 5.77 -12.02
N CYS A 35 -4.22 5.86 -13.05
CA CYS A 35 -3.12 4.92 -13.19
C CYS A 35 -1.95 5.35 -12.29
N PRO A 36 -1.51 4.51 -11.33
CA PRO A 36 -0.39 4.88 -10.44
C PRO A 36 0.97 4.96 -11.15
N PHE A 37 1.01 4.58 -12.43
CA PHE A 37 2.18 4.71 -13.30
C PHE A 37 2.05 5.85 -14.32
N TYR A 38 0.92 6.59 -14.30
CA TYR A 38 0.78 7.79 -15.10
C TYR A 38 1.49 8.95 -14.40
N SER A 39 2.30 9.68 -15.18
CA SER A 39 2.93 10.94 -14.76
C SER A 39 2.77 11.92 -15.91
N LYS A 40 2.13 13.07 -15.65
CA LYS A 40 2.04 14.19 -16.61
C LYS A 40 3.41 14.72 -17.03
N ASN A 41 4.43 14.52 -16.19
CA ASN A 41 5.79 14.94 -16.44
C ASN A 41 6.65 13.70 -16.68
N ASN A 42 6.65 13.20 -17.92
CA ASN A 42 7.63 12.21 -18.36
C ASN A 42 8.77 12.88 -19.16
N ILE A 43 9.25 14.01 -18.63
CA ILE A 43 10.59 14.53 -18.87
C ILE A 43 11.12 14.92 -17.49
N LEU A 44 12.24 14.32 -17.07
CA LEU A 44 13.12 14.66 -15.95
C LEU A 44 13.37 13.48 -14.98
N SER A 45 14.51 12.84 -15.25
CA SER A 45 15.55 12.27 -14.39
C SER A 45 15.25 11.68 -12.99
N PRO A 46 16.02 10.67 -12.56
CA PRO A 46 15.78 9.87 -11.34
C PRO A 46 15.87 10.58 -9.99
N ASP A 47 16.03 11.91 -9.93
CA ASP A 47 16.54 12.60 -8.74
C ASP A 47 15.48 13.37 -7.92
N ASN A 48 14.19 13.34 -8.28
CA ASN A 48 13.16 14.14 -7.59
C ASN A 48 12.10 13.31 -6.85
N ILE A 49 12.54 12.41 -5.96
CA ILE A 49 11.67 11.62 -5.06
C ILE A 49 11.23 12.41 -3.79
N LEU A 50 11.65 13.65 -3.61
CA LEU A 50 11.40 14.43 -2.38
C LEU A 50 10.59 15.73 -2.57
N SER A 51 9.43 15.67 -3.22
CA SER A 51 8.44 16.78 -3.13
C SER A 51 7.31 16.43 -2.15
N PRO A 52 7.16 17.14 -1.01
CA PRO A 52 6.15 16.87 0.04
C PRO A 52 4.68 17.17 -0.34
N GLY A 53 4.34 17.23 -1.64
CA GLY A 53 3.12 17.87 -2.12
C GLY A 53 1.93 16.96 -2.42
N ASN A 54 2.10 15.64 -2.53
CA ASN A 54 1.01 14.73 -2.91
C ASN A 54 0.46 13.94 -1.72
N ILE A 55 0.11 14.67 -0.65
CA ILE A 55 -0.75 14.14 0.40
C ILE A 55 -2.14 14.00 -0.21
N LEU A 56 -2.40 12.84 -0.83
CA LEU A 56 -3.75 12.35 -1.08
C LEU A 56 -4.53 12.58 0.22
N SER A 57 -5.49 13.50 0.19
CA SER A 57 -6.28 13.84 1.36
C SER A 57 -6.86 12.55 1.94
N ARG A 58 -6.68 12.34 3.24
CA ARG A 58 -7.04 11.08 3.93
C ARG A 58 -8.52 10.71 3.75
N GLU A 59 -9.36 11.71 3.45
CA GLU A 59 -10.76 11.54 3.08
C GLU A 59 -10.95 10.83 1.73
N ASN A 60 -10.16 11.20 0.70
CA ASN A 60 -10.25 10.57 -0.63
C ASN A 60 -9.81 9.11 -0.60
N LEU A 61 -8.82 8.75 0.22
CA LEU A 61 -8.38 7.36 0.39
C LEU A 61 -9.44 6.50 1.11
N ALA A 62 -10.11 7.07 2.12
CA ALA A 62 -11.21 6.40 2.81
C ALA A 62 -12.44 6.20 1.91
N ILE A 63 -12.71 7.15 1.01
CA ILE A 63 -13.78 7.05 0.00
C ILE A 63 -13.45 5.97 -1.04
N GLN A 64 -12.20 5.91 -1.53
CA GLN A 64 -11.78 4.86 -2.47
C GLN A 64 -11.83 3.46 -1.84
N ALA A 65 -11.41 3.30 -0.58
CA ALA A 65 -11.49 2.02 0.12
C ALA A 65 -12.95 1.52 0.32
N ARG A 66 -13.92 2.45 0.41
CA ARG A 66 -15.35 2.14 0.50
C ARG A 66 -15.98 1.72 -0.85
N ASN A 67 -15.38 2.13 -1.97
CA ASN A 67 -15.85 1.77 -3.31
C ASN A 67 -15.13 0.54 -3.89
N ILE A 68 -14.30 -0.16 -3.11
CA ILE A 68 -13.72 -1.44 -3.53
C ILE A 68 -14.84 -2.48 -3.60
N THR A 69 -15.06 -3.01 -4.80
CA THR A 69 -15.99 -4.13 -5.00
C THR A 69 -15.23 -5.42 -4.72
N TYR A 70 -15.64 -6.08 -3.64
CA TYR A 70 -15.10 -7.36 -3.19
C TYR A 70 -15.84 -8.49 -3.92
N SER A 71 -15.11 -9.36 -4.62
CA SER A 71 -15.65 -10.44 -5.45
C SER A 71 -16.42 -11.53 -4.69
N GLY A 72 -16.34 -11.56 -3.36
CA GLY A 72 -16.78 -12.67 -2.51
C GLY A 72 -15.82 -13.87 -2.47
N VAL A 73 -14.82 -13.93 -3.35
CA VAL A 73 -13.85 -15.04 -3.45
C VAL A 73 -12.40 -14.57 -3.49
N ASP A 74 -11.49 -15.36 -2.94
CA ASP A 74 -10.05 -15.11 -2.92
C ASP A 74 -9.38 -15.40 -4.28
N VAL A 75 -8.06 -15.24 -4.34
CA VAL A 75 -7.27 -15.42 -5.56
C VAL A 75 -7.24 -16.86 -6.09
N VAL A 76 -7.67 -17.85 -5.31
CA VAL A 76 -7.81 -19.25 -5.73
C VAL A 76 -9.28 -19.66 -5.91
N GLY A 77 -10.21 -18.69 -5.89
CA GLY A 77 -11.64 -18.89 -6.11
C GLY A 77 -12.39 -19.44 -4.90
N ARG A 78 -11.83 -19.35 -3.69
CA ARG A 78 -12.52 -19.76 -2.46
C ARG A 78 -13.25 -18.60 -1.83
N GLU A 79 -14.45 -18.84 -1.32
CA GLU A 79 -15.23 -17.82 -0.61
C GLU A 79 -14.52 -17.41 0.69
N TYR A 80 -14.60 -16.12 1.03
CA TYR A 80 -14.20 -15.62 2.35
C TYR A 80 -15.41 -15.12 3.13
N ASP A 81 -15.35 -15.28 4.45
CA ASP A 81 -16.47 -14.95 5.34
C ASP A 81 -16.61 -13.43 5.58
N PHE A 82 -15.51 -12.69 5.58
CA PHE A 82 -15.51 -11.26 5.87
C PHE A 82 -14.30 -10.52 5.27
N VAL A 83 -14.42 -9.20 5.22
CA VAL A 83 -13.37 -8.26 4.81
C VAL A 83 -13.01 -7.34 5.96
N LEU A 84 -11.72 -7.18 6.21
CA LEU A 84 -11.22 -6.22 7.21
C LEU A 84 -10.96 -4.86 6.55
N PHE A 85 -11.83 -3.89 6.86
CA PHE A 85 -11.66 -2.52 6.39
C PHE A 85 -10.64 -1.74 7.22
N PRO A 86 -9.93 -0.77 6.62
CA PRO A 86 -9.14 0.21 7.39
C PRO A 86 -10.02 1.02 8.34
N PHE A 87 -9.43 1.51 9.43
CA PHE A 87 -10.07 2.52 10.25
C PHE A 87 -10.21 3.85 9.48
N PRO A 88 -11.16 4.72 9.85
CA PRO A 88 -11.30 6.04 9.25
C PRO A 88 -9.97 6.81 9.23
N GLY A 89 -9.60 7.30 8.04
CA GLY A 89 -8.38 8.06 7.83
C GLY A 89 -7.10 7.22 7.76
N GLU A 90 -7.18 5.88 7.71
CA GLU A 90 -6.01 5.02 7.52
C GLU A 90 -5.97 4.40 6.13
N PRO A 91 -4.76 4.19 5.56
CA PRO A 91 -4.63 3.66 4.21
C PRO A 91 -4.89 2.15 4.10
N SER A 92 -4.83 1.42 5.21
CA SER A 92 -5.00 -0.03 5.25
C SER A 92 -5.34 -0.49 6.66
N ALA A 93 -5.84 -1.73 6.77
CA ALA A 93 -6.05 -2.36 8.06
C ALA A 93 -4.75 -2.43 8.87
N ARG A 94 -4.86 -2.20 10.18
CA ARG A 94 -3.70 -2.28 11.09
C ARG A 94 -3.30 -3.72 11.33
N LYS A 95 -2.02 -3.89 11.64
CA LYS A 95 -1.46 -5.15 12.15
C LYS A 95 -0.54 -4.84 13.32
N PHE A 96 -0.48 -5.75 14.28
CA PHE A 96 0.57 -5.74 15.30
C PHE A 96 1.61 -6.78 14.91
N ILE A 97 2.89 -6.39 14.97
CA ILE A 97 4.01 -7.29 14.77
C ILE A 97 4.94 -7.22 15.98
N VAL A 98 5.67 -8.29 16.21
CA VAL A 98 6.75 -8.36 17.18
C VAL A 98 7.96 -8.93 16.44
N PRO A 99 9.15 -8.29 16.51
CA PRO A 99 10.38 -8.90 16.03
C PRO A 99 10.69 -10.17 16.82
N PHE A 100 11.45 -11.12 16.25
CA PHE A 100 11.95 -12.25 17.05
C PHE A 100 12.75 -11.80 18.28
N ARG A 101 13.34 -10.61 18.20
CA ARG A 101 14.10 -9.97 19.26
C ARG A 101 13.48 -8.62 19.62
N ALA A 102 12.74 -8.58 20.72
CA ALA A 102 12.06 -7.37 21.21
C ALA A 102 13.02 -6.18 21.41
N ASP A 103 14.27 -6.46 21.83
CA ASP A 103 15.32 -5.45 22.05
C ASP A 103 15.73 -4.69 20.76
N LEU A 104 15.39 -5.20 19.58
CA LEU A 104 15.65 -4.50 18.32
C LEU A 104 14.82 -3.23 18.16
N VAL A 105 13.65 -3.14 18.79
CA VAL A 105 12.83 -1.91 18.75
C VAL A 105 13.59 -0.75 19.38
N GLU A 106 14.23 -0.99 20.52
CA GLU A 106 15.08 -0.02 21.22
C GLU A 106 16.42 0.18 20.50
N LYS A 107 17.13 -0.91 20.18
CA LYS A 107 18.48 -0.85 19.58
C LYS A 107 18.52 -0.19 18.21
N TRP A 108 17.46 -0.33 17.42
CA TRP A 108 17.36 0.29 16.09
C TRP A 108 16.54 1.57 16.09
N ASP A 109 16.17 2.05 17.28
CA ASP A 109 15.44 3.29 17.47
C ASP A 109 14.23 3.36 16.53
N VAL A 110 13.41 2.30 16.56
CA VAL A 110 12.26 2.16 15.66
C VAL A 110 11.18 3.14 16.08
N LYS A 111 10.81 4.03 15.15
CA LYS A 111 9.94 5.18 15.41
C LYS A 111 8.76 5.23 14.45
N LYS A 112 7.71 5.95 14.86
CA LYS A 112 6.56 6.24 14.00
C LYS A 112 7.04 6.84 12.67
N GLY A 113 6.52 6.34 11.57
CA GLY A 113 6.87 6.76 10.22
C GLY A 113 7.93 5.88 9.55
N ASP A 114 8.74 5.14 10.33
CA ASP A 114 9.73 4.20 9.80
C ASP A 114 9.06 3.15 8.92
N LEU A 115 9.81 2.67 7.94
CA LEU A 115 9.44 1.49 7.17
C LEU A 115 10.15 0.28 7.72
N VAL A 116 9.38 -0.78 7.97
CA VAL A 116 9.87 -2.05 8.48
C VAL A 116 9.52 -3.16 7.50
N THR A 117 10.49 -4.01 7.20
CA THR A 117 10.29 -5.14 6.31
C THR A 117 10.68 -6.45 6.97
N GLY A 118 9.94 -7.51 6.68
CA GLY A 118 10.18 -8.77 7.36
C GLY A 118 9.05 -9.74 7.24
N ARG A 119 9.28 -10.92 7.81
CA ARG A 119 8.21 -11.88 8.08
C ARG A 119 7.77 -11.68 9.53
N PRO A 120 6.51 -11.31 9.78
CA PRO A 120 6.02 -11.20 11.15
C PRO A 120 6.28 -12.50 11.93
N ALA A 121 6.88 -12.40 13.12
CA ALA A 121 7.09 -13.54 13.99
C ALA A 121 5.72 -13.98 14.55
N GLY A 122 5.11 -14.97 13.90
CA GLY A 122 3.82 -15.53 14.30
C GLY A 122 3.22 -16.42 13.21
N PRO A 123 2.32 -17.36 13.56
CA PRO A 123 1.54 -18.10 12.58
C PRO A 123 0.61 -17.12 11.85
N GLY A 124 0.58 -17.15 10.53
CA GLY A 124 -0.37 -16.32 9.78
C GLY A 124 -0.03 -16.17 8.31
N CYS A 125 0.99 -15.37 7.99
CA CYS A 125 1.24 -14.99 6.60
C CYS A 125 2.62 -15.47 6.11
N PRO A 126 2.68 -16.27 5.03
CA PRO A 126 3.94 -16.75 4.46
C PRO A 126 4.69 -15.65 3.69
N VAL A 127 4.05 -14.51 3.45
CA VAL A 127 4.55 -13.46 2.58
C VAL A 127 5.44 -12.48 3.36
N TYR A 128 6.45 -11.96 2.68
CA TYR A 128 7.29 -10.90 3.19
C TYR A 128 6.52 -9.57 3.18
N HIS A 129 6.49 -8.86 4.30
CA HIS A 129 5.74 -7.61 4.42
C HIS A 129 6.68 -6.42 4.33
N ALA A 130 6.15 -5.31 3.83
CA ALA A 130 6.70 -4.00 4.02
C ALA A 130 5.63 -3.08 4.59
N LEU A 131 5.96 -2.49 5.73
CA LEU A 131 4.99 -1.96 6.65
C LEU A 131 5.49 -0.61 7.16
N ARG A 132 4.57 0.33 7.39
CA ARG A 132 4.87 1.61 8.02
C ARG A 132 4.53 1.55 9.50
N VAL A 133 5.45 2.02 10.34
CA VAL A 133 5.27 2.07 11.79
C VAL A 133 4.29 3.19 12.16
N LEU A 134 3.23 2.83 12.89
CA LEU A 134 2.27 3.75 13.49
C LEU A 134 2.66 4.08 14.93
N SER A 135 3.15 3.08 15.67
CA SER A 135 3.74 3.21 17.00
C SER A 135 4.64 2.00 17.30
N ALA A 136 5.58 2.18 18.21
CA ALA A 136 6.47 1.13 18.68
C ALA A 136 6.66 1.24 20.19
N ASN A 137 6.62 0.10 20.88
CA ASN A 137 6.86 0.02 22.31
C ASN A 137 8.24 -0.63 22.56
N PRO A 138 9.23 0.12 23.08
CA PRO A 138 10.60 -0.39 23.23
C PRO A 138 10.72 -1.49 24.30
N VAL A 139 9.80 -1.52 25.28
CA VAL A 139 9.83 -2.50 26.38
C VAL A 139 9.28 -3.85 25.94
N THR A 140 8.16 -3.85 25.21
CA THR A 140 7.47 -5.08 24.79
C THR A 140 7.89 -5.57 23.41
N GLY A 141 8.54 -4.71 22.61
CA GLY A 141 8.84 -4.98 21.21
C GLY A 141 7.63 -4.91 20.29
N VAL A 142 6.43 -4.59 20.79
CA VAL A 142 5.20 -4.52 19.97
C VAL A 142 5.25 -3.29 19.08
N ILE A 143 5.02 -3.50 17.78
CA ILE A 143 4.96 -2.45 16.76
C ILE A 143 3.59 -2.50 16.11
N ALA A 144 2.85 -1.39 16.19
CA ALA A 144 1.63 -1.19 15.41
C ALA A 144 2.02 -0.69 14.02
N VAL A 145 1.48 -1.31 12.98
CA VAL A 145 1.84 -1.02 11.60
C VAL A 145 0.62 -0.96 10.68
N SER A 146 0.80 -0.30 9.53
CA SER A 146 -0.10 -0.38 8.38
C SER A 146 0.69 -0.77 7.11
N TYR A 147 0.02 -1.34 6.12
CA TYR A 147 0.63 -1.55 4.81
C TYR A 147 0.86 -0.20 4.12
N THR A 148 2.00 -0.09 3.43
CA THR A 148 2.37 1.06 2.62
C THR A 148 2.51 0.63 1.16
N HIS A 149 2.28 1.55 0.22
CA HIS A 149 2.88 1.42 -1.11
C HIS A 149 4.40 1.59 -0.95
N LEU A 150 5.16 0.60 -1.45
CA LEU A 150 6.61 0.47 -1.30
C LEU A 150 7.34 1.31 -2.36
N THR A 151 7.89 2.47 -1.98
CA THR A 151 8.82 3.24 -2.84
C THR A 151 10.01 3.85 -2.09
N LEU A 152 10.26 3.51 -0.83
CA LEU A 152 11.25 4.20 0.03
C LEU A 152 12.13 3.22 0.84
N PRO A 153 13.33 3.65 1.30
CA PRO A 153 14.28 2.80 2.03
C PRO A 153 13.67 2.23 3.33
N THR A 154 14.04 0.98 3.67
CA THR A 154 13.37 0.18 4.71
C THR A 154 14.34 -0.35 5.76
N LYS A 155 13.93 -0.35 7.03
CA LYS A 155 14.57 -1.10 8.13
C LYS A 155 14.14 -2.56 8.05
N ARG A 156 15.06 -3.51 8.11
CA ARG A 156 14.75 -4.94 7.98
C ARG A 156 14.57 -5.57 9.35
N ILE A 157 13.32 -5.82 9.74
CA ILE A 157 12.96 -6.53 10.96
C ILE A 157 12.81 -8.00 10.64
N VAL A 158 13.91 -8.75 10.80
CA VAL A 158 13.88 -10.22 10.67
C VAL A 158 13.34 -10.83 11.94
#